data_AF-A0A5J4PLT5-F1
#
_entry.id   AF-A0A5J4PLT5-F1
#
_cell.length_a   1.000
_cell.length_b   1.000
_cell.length_c   1.000
_cell.angle_alpha   90.00
_cell.angle_beta   90.00
_cell.angle_gamma   90.00
#
_symmetry.space_group_name_H-M   'P 1'
#
loop_
_entity.id
_entity.type
_entity.pdbx_description
1 polymer ?
#
loop_
_entity_poly.entity_id
_entity_poly.type
_entity_poly.pdbx_seq_one_letter_code
_entity_poly.pdbx_strand_id
1 'polypeptide(L)'
;MYMTGRSRFYSEKPFVIKSCIDQRKEIFVAKVKGYFPKSEYNNLLPLPPIFRNIEIENKEEVIGEYMYSQAQKHSLPMTKKDRKLTTLVDTNGQYMVFNNYYLWLLIDLGFIITDYKAITVFEKNTAY
;
A
#
# COMPACT_ATOMS: atom_id res chain seq x y z
N MET A 1 8.57 10.70 -12.34
CA MET A 1 7.12 11.02 -12.37
C MET A 1 6.62 10.56 -13.74
N TYR A 2 5.88 9.45 -13.82
CA TYR A 2 5.38 8.97 -15.11
C TYR A 2 4.30 9.95 -15.61
N MET A 3 4.45 10.44 -16.85
CA MET A 3 3.33 11.05 -17.56
C MET A 3 2.40 9.91 -17.97
N THR A 4 1.38 9.63 -17.15
CA THR A 4 0.32 8.70 -17.53
C THR A 4 -0.36 9.25 -18.78
N GLY A 5 -0.47 8.41 -19.82
CA GLY A 5 -1.30 8.72 -20.99
C GLY A 5 -2.76 8.91 -20.59
N ARG A 6 -3.63 9.13 -21.58
CA ARG A 6 -5.07 9.30 -21.32
C ARG A 6 -5.62 8.10 -20.53
N SER A 7 -6.49 8.36 -19.56
CA SER A 7 -7.20 7.28 -18.86
C SER A 7 -8.06 6.51 -19.86
N ARG A 8 -7.79 5.22 -20.00
CA ARG A 8 -8.52 4.32 -20.91
C ARG A 8 -9.85 3.90 -20.29
N PHE A 9 -9.82 3.43 -19.04
CA PHE A 9 -11.04 3.12 -18.29
C PHE A 9 -10.82 3.10 -16.78
N TYR A 10 -11.93 3.16 -16.06
CA TYR A 10 -12.04 2.98 -14.61
C TYR A 10 -12.95 1.79 -14.31
N SER A 11 -12.63 1.02 -13.27
CA SER A 11 -13.48 -0.08 -12.81
C SER A 11 -13.37 -0.27 -11.31
N GLU A 12 -14.50 -0.56 -10.68
CA GLU A 12 -14.62 -1.00 -9.27
C GLU A 12 -14.91 -2.50 -9.16
N LYS A 13 -15.12 -3.19 -10.30
CA LYS A 13 -15.47 -4.61 -10.32
C LYS A 13 -14.24 -5.46 -9.99
N PRO A 14 -14.22 -6.24 -8.88
CA PRO A 14 -13.03 -6.98 -8.45
C PRO A 14 -12.46 -7.92 -9.50
N PHE A 15 -13.32 -8.61 -10.28
CA PHE A 15 -12.86 -9.53 -11.32
C PHE A 15 -12.10 -8.82 -12.44
N VAL A 16 -12.51 -7.60 -12.81
CA VAL A 16 -11.81 -6.78 -13.82
C VAL A 16 -10.47 -6.35 -13.27
N ILE A 17 -10.44 -5.86 -12.02
CA ILE A 17 -9.23 -5.39 -11.36
C ILE A 17 -8.21 -6.53 -11.27
N LYS A 18 -8.63 -7.70 -10.77
CA LYS A 18 -7.79 -8.89 -10.68
C LYS A 18 -7.25 -9.30 -12.04
N SER A 19 -8.11 -9.40 -13.06
CA SER A 19 -7.69 -9.76 -14.42
C SER A 19 -6.64 -8.78 -14.97
N CYS A 20 -6.81 -7.48 -14.78
CA CYS A 20 -5.83 -6.47 -15.21
C CYS A 20 -4.49 -6.61 -14.50
N ILE A 21 -4.50 -6.86 -13.18
CA ILE A 21 -3.28 -7.05 -12.39
C ILE A 21 -2.55 -8.32 -12.84
N ASP A 22 -3.27 -9.43 -12.98
CA ASP A 22 -2.71 -10.75 -13.32
C ASP A 22 -2.14 -10.79 -14.74
N GLN A 23 -2.77 -10.10 -15.70
CA GLN A 23 -2.31 -10.10 -17.10
C GLN A 23 -0.96 -9.42 -17.31
N ARG A 24 -0.54 -8.52 -16.40
CA ARG A 24 0.72 -7.76 -16.48
C ARG A 24 0.97 -6.99 -17.79
N LYS A 25 -0.09 -6.56 -18.48
CA LYS A 25 -0.01 -5.92 -19.82
C LYS A 25 -0.22 -4.42 -19.83
N GLU A 26 -1.03 -3.92 -18.89
CA GLU A 26 -1.58 -2.56 -18.88
C GLU A 26 -0.86 -1.69 -17.85
N ILE A 27 -0.81 -0.37 -18.10
CA ILE A 27 -0.35 0.60 -17.11
C ILE A 27 -1.55 1.01 -16.28
N PHE A 28 -1.45 0.92 -14.96
CA PHE A 28 -2.58 1.22 -14.09
C PHE A 28 -2.16 1.83 -12.76
N VAL A 29 -3.15 2.44 -12.12
CA VAL A 29 -3.15 2.77 -10.70
C VAL A 29 -4.29 2.00 -10.05
N ALA A 30 -3.98 1.15 -9.08
CA ALA A 30 -4.94 0.30 -8.39
C ALA A 30 -5.04 0.68 -6.91
N LYS A 31 -6.25 0.61 -6.38
CA LYS A 31 -6.55 0.79 -4.96
C LYS A 31 -6.95 -0.57 -4.38
N VAL A 32 -6.08 -1.14 -3.55
CA VAL A 32 -6.20 -2.52 -3.03
C VAL A 32 -5.87 -2.60 -1.54
N LYS A 33 -6.29 -3.69 -0.90
CA LYS A 33 -5.83 -4.14 0.42
C LYS A 33 -5.04 -5.43 0.26
N GLY A 34 -4.02 -5.61 1.07
CA GLY A 34 -3.26 -6.84 1.11
C GLY A 34 -2.24 -6.85 2.23
N TYR A 35 -1.58 -8.00 2.38
CA TYR A 35 -0.61 -8.24 3.43
C TYR A 35 0.53 -9.14 2.94
N PHE A 36 1.65 -9.07 3.63
CA PHE A 36 2.71 -10.07 3.53
C PHE A 36 2.53 -11.11 4.63
N PRO A 37 2.67 -12.42 4.32
CA PRO A 37 2.77 -13.44 5.35
C PRO A 37 3.93 -13.13 6.32
N LYS A 38 3.75 -13.43 7.61
CA LYS A 38 4.80 -13.19 8.63
C LYS A 38 6.13 -13.89 8.30
N SER A 39 6.09 -15.00 7.57
CA SER A 39 7.28 -15.71 7.09
C SER A 39 8.17 -14.86 6.18
N GLU A 40 7.60 -13.89 5.47
CA GLU A 40 8.33 -13.03 4.53
C GLU A 40 8.93 -11.79 5.20
N TYR A 41 8.59 -11.46 6.44
CA TYR A 41 8.99 -10.19 7.06
C TYR A 41 10.50 -9.97 7.10
N ASN A 42 11.27 -11.02 7.37
CA ASN A 42 12.73 -10.92 7.38
C ASN A 42 13.32 -10.67 5.98
N ASN A 43 12.66 -11.17 4.93
CA ASN A 43 13.08 -10.96 3.54
C ASN A 43 12.81 -9.53 3.06
N LEU A 44 11.92 -8.79 3.76
CA LEU A 44 11.54 -7.42 3.43
C LEU A 44 12.40 -6.36 4.12
N LEU A 45 13.16 -6.73 5.17
CA LEU A 45 14.08 -5.82 5.86
C LEU A 45 15.08 -5.07 4.96
N PRO A 46 15.69 -5.68 3.91
CA PRO A 46 16.61 -4.97 3.03
C PRO A 46 15.90 -4.04 2.03
N LEU A 47 14.57 -4.07 1.93
CA LEU A 47 13.84 -3.24 0.98
C LEU A 47 13.62 -1.83 1.53
N PRO A 48 13.67 -0.80 0.68
CA PRO A 48 13.40 0.55 1.11
C PRO A 48 11.98 0.66 1.69
N PRO A 49 11.83 1.30 2.85
CA PRO A 49 10.54 1.41 3.55
C PRO A 49 9.47 2.13 2.71
N ILE A 50 8.22 1.61 2.73
CA ILE A 50 7.07 2.27 2.11
C ILE A 50 6.56 3.39 3.01
N PHE A 51 6.94 4.63 2.74
CA PHE A 51 6.40 5.77 3.47
C PHE A 51 4.93 6.00 3.09
N ARG A 52 4.03 5.88 4.06
CA ARG A 52 2.62 6.17 3.93
C ARG A 52 2.19 7.17 4.99
N ASN A 53 1.38 8.13 4.58
CA ASN A 53 0.74 9.06 5.48
C ASN A 53 -0.62 8.49 5.90
N ILE A 54 -0.67 7.89 7.09
CA ILE A 54 -1.88 7.25 7.61
C ILE A 54 -2.27 7.79 8.98
N GLU A 55 -3.55 7.65 9.32
CA GLU A 55 -4.06 7.94 10.64
C GLU A 55 -3.90 6.70 11.53
N ILE A 56 -3.24 6.88 12.68
CA ILE A 56 -2.91 5.81 13.62
C ILE A 56 -3.45 6.20 15.00
N GLU A 57 -4.07 5.24 15.68
CA GLU A 57 -4.43 5.39 17.09
C GLU A 57 -3.20 5.20 17.97
N ASN A 58 -2.91 6.15 18.86
CA ASN A 58 -1.81 6.07 19.83
C ASN A 58 -2.12 5.11 21.00
N LYS A 59 -2.56 3.89 20.68
CA LYS A 59 -2.78 2.79 21.62
C LYS A 59 -1.58 1.85 21.62
N GLU A 60 -1.24 1.30 22.77
CA GLU A 60 -0.14 0.34 22.92
C GLU A 60 -0.24 -0.85 21.96
N GLU A 61 -1.45 -1.40 21.78
CA GLU A 61 -1.75 -2.49 20.85
C GLU A 61 -1.41 -2.18 19.38
N VAL A 62 -1.41 -0.89 19.01
CA VAL A 62 -1.26 -0.43 17.63
C VAL A 62 0.18 -0.01 17.34
N ILE A 63 0.79 0.79 18.23
CA ILE A 63 2.15 1.31 18.03
C ILE A 63 3.24 0.42 18.67
N GLY A 64 2.82 -0.55 19.49
CA GLY A 64 3.70 -1.43 20.25
C GLY A 64 4.16 -0.82 21.58
N GLU A 65 4.48 -1.71 22.52
CA GLU A 65 4.93 -1.39 23.89
C GLU A 65 6.11 -0.40 23.90
N TYR A 66 7.10 -0.61 23.02
CA TYR A 66 8.27 0.25 22.95
C TYR A 66 7.90 1.69 22.58
N MET A 67 7.15 1.89 21.49
CA MET A 67 6.77 3.23 21.05
C MET A 67 5.83 3.90 22.06
N TYR A 68 4.94 3.13 22.67
CA TYR A 68 4.00 3.60 23.68
C TYR A 68 4.71 4.06 24.96
N SER A 69 5.64 3.26 25.49
CA SER A 69 6.44 3.62 26.68
C SER A 69 7.33 4.84 26.44
N GLN A 70 7.96 4.95 25.26
CA GLN A 70 8.71 6.15 24.89
C GLN A 70 7.81 7.38 24.84
N ALA A 71 6.62 7.25 24.24
CA ALA A 71 5.69 8.36 24.13
C ALA A 71 5.17 8.84 25.50
N GLN A 72 4.88 7.91 26.42
CA GLN A 72 4.54 8.26 27.81
C GLN A 72 5.70 8.96 28.53
N LYS A 73 6.92 8.40 28.43
CA LYS A 73 8.13 8.97 29.05
C LYS A 73 8.37 10.42 28.64
N HIS A 74 8.07 10.76 27.39
CA HIS A 74 8.24 12.10 26.83
C HIS A 74 6.97 12.96 26.87
N SER A 75 5.91 12.54 27.57
CA SER A 75 4.64 13.28 27.68
C SER A 75 4.03 13.66 26.33
N LEU A 76 4.18 12.80 25.32
CA LEU A 76 3.57 13.00 24.01
C LEU A 76 2.04 12.78 24.10
N PRO A 77 1.23 13.47 23.27
CA PRO A 77 -0.22 13.34 23.31
C PRO A 77 -0.70 11.95 22.85
N MET A 78 -1.16 11.10 23.78
CA MET A 78 -1.57 9.71 23.50
C MET A 78 -3.06 9.49 23.23
N THR A 79 -3.92 10.50 23.47
CA THR A 79 -5.38 10.33 23.38
C THR A 79 -5.94 10.58 21.98
N LYS A 80 -5.10 10.99 21.01
CA LYS A 80 -5.54 11.42 19.68
C LYS A 80 -5.23 10.36 18.63
N LYS A 81 -6.12 10.28 17.64
CA LYS A 81 -5.77 9.77 16.31
C LYS A 81 -4.87 10.80 15.66
N ASP A 82 -3.65 10.40 15.37
CA ASP A 82 -2.67 11.28 14.74
C ASP A 82 -2.37 10.79 13.34
N ARG A 83 -2.26 11.74 12.41
CA ARG A 83 -1.80 11.48 11.07
C ARG A 83 -0.28 11.47 11.06
N LYS A 84 0.32 10.33 10.75
CA LYS A 84 1.77 10.12 10.77
C LYS A 84 2.25 9.64 9.41
N LEU A 85 3.40 10.18 8.99
CA LEU A 85 4.18 9.61 7.91
C LEU A 85 5.01 8.46 8.51
N THR A 86 4.67 7.23 8.18
CA THR A 86 5.33 6.03 8.72
C THR A 86 5.62 5.01 7.64
N THR A 87 6.49 4.06 7.95
CA THR A 87 6.72 2.87 7.15
C THR A 87 5.72 1.79 7.54
N LEU A 88 5.12 1.12 6.56
CA LEU A 88 4.30 -0.07 6.79
C LEU A 88 4.86 -1.24 6.00
N VAL A 89 4.79 -2.43 6.60
CA VAL A 89 5.10 -3.69 5.90
C VAL A 89 3.99 -4.03 4.92
N ASP A 90 2.73 -3.74 5.28
CA ASP A 90 1.56 -4.01 4.45
C ASP A 90 0.57 -2.82 4.39
N THR A 91 -0.67 -3.08 3.97
CA THR A 91 -1.71 -2.04 3.86
C THR A 91 -2.42 -1.72 5.18
N ASN A 92 -2.06 -2.36 6.28
CA ASN A 92 -2.66 -2.18 7.61
C ASN A 92 -4.20 -2.24 7.58
N GLY A 93 -4.77 -3.16 6.79
CA GLY A 93 -6.21 -3.31 6.60
C GLY A 93 -6.93 -2.14 5.87
N GLN A 94 -6.19 -1.15 5.38
CA GLN A 94 -6.73 0.03 4.69
C GLN A 94 -6.52 -0.05 3.18
N TYR A 95 -7.43 0.54 2.40
CA TYR A 95 -7.23 0.59 0.95
C TYR A 95 -6.16 1.61 0.57
N MET A 96 -5.07 1.12 0.00
CA MET A 96 -3.95 1.95 -0.44
C MET A 96 -3.82 1.97 -1.95
N VAL A 97 -3.26 3.06 -2.47
CA VAL A 97 -3.07 3.28 -3.90
C VAL A 97 -1.65 2.87 -4.29
N PHE A 98 -1.55 2.07 -5.35
CA PHE A 98 -0.31 1.57 -5.92
C PHE A 98 -0.30 1.81 -7.43
N ASN A 99 0.87 2.16 -7.98
CA ASN A 99 1.07 2.05 -9.42
C ASN A 99 1.31 0.58 -9.80
N ASN A 100 1.18 0.25 -11.08
CA ASN A 100 1.33 -1.11 -11.59
C ASN A 100 2.69 -1.72 -11.27
N TYR A 101 3.79 -1.01 -11.53
CA TYR A 101 5.15 -1.54 -11.33
C TYR A 101 5.41 -1.91 -9.87
N TYR A 102 5.00 -1.03 -8.97
CA TYR A 102 5.21 -1.25 -7.56
C TYR A 102 4.30 -2.34 -7.03
N LEU A 103 3.04 -2.38 -7.45
CA LEU A 103 2.14 -3.45 -7.04
C LEU A 103 2.64 -4.82 -7.53
N TRP A 104 3.12 -4.92 -8.77
CA TRP A 104 3.68 -6.17 -9.29
C TRP A 104 4.96 -6.59 -8.55
N LEU A 105 5.86 -5.64 -8.25
CA LEU A 105 7.04 -5.93 -7.44
C LEU A 105 6.65 -6.51 -6.07
N LEU A 106 5.65 -5.91 -5.41
CA LEU A 106 5.17 -6.42 -4.11
C LEU A 106 4.59 -7.83 -4.25
N ILE A 107 3.78 -8.09 -5.29
CA ILE A 107 3.22 -9.43 -5.55
C ILE A 107 4.35 -10.45 -5.76
N ASP A 108 5.39 -10.10 -6.52
CA ASP A 108 6.54 -10.99 -6.77
C ASP A 108 7.33 -11.29 -5.49
N LEU A 109 7.31 -10.37 -4.52
CA LEU A 109 7.90 -10.54 -3.19
C LEU A 109 6.99 -11.26 -2.19
N GLY A 110 5.82 -11.75 -2.62
CA GLY A 110 4.89 -12.50 -1.76
C GLY A 110 3.74 -11.69 -1.16
N PHE A 111 3.47 -10.47 -1.67
CA PHE A 111 2.30 -9.69 -1.24
C PHE A 111 1.00 -10.33 -1.73
N ILE A 112 0.10 -10.59 -0.79
CA ILE A 112 -1.21 -11.19 -1.07
C ILE A 112 -2.26 -10.08 -1.06
N ILE A 113 -2.90 -9.84 -2.21
CA ILE A 113 -4.05 -8.94 -2.30
C ILE A 113 -5.27 -9.66 -1.72
N THR A 114 -5.85 -9.09 -0.67
CA THR A 114 -7.06 -9.61 -0.02
C THR A 114 -8.33 -8.99 -0.55
N ASP A 115 -8.25 -7.76 -1.05
CA ASP A 115 -9.43 -7.05 -1.55
C ASP A 115 -9.10 -5.97 -2.58
N TYR A 116 -10.03 -5.75 -3.50
CA TYR A 116 -9.90 -4.85 -4.65
C TYR A 116 -10.98 -3.77 -4.58
N LYS A 117 -10.56 -2.49 -4.56
CA LYS A 117 -11.52 -1.36 -4.50
C LYS A 117 -11.72 -0.69 -5.86
N ALA A 118 -10.63 -0.36 -6.55
CA ALA A 118 -10.72 0.34 -7.82
C ALA A 118 -9.44 0.18 -8.65
N ILE A 119 -9.57 0.36 -9.95
CA ILE A 119 -8.45 0.49 -10.88
C ILE A 119 -8.73 1.57 -11.91
N THR A 120 -7.72 2.37 -12.22
CA THR A 120 -7.69 3.22 -13.40
C THR A 120 -6.58 2.73 -14.31
N VAL A 121 -6.93 2.38 -15.55
CA VAL A 121 -6.00 1.93 -16.57
C VAL A 121 -5.70 3.10 -17.52
N PHE A 122 -4.44 3.25 -17.90
CA PHE A 122 -3.93 4.32 -18.74
C PHE A 122 -3.41 3.76 -20.05
N GLU A 123 -3.53 4.56 -21.11
CA GLU A 123 -2.87 4.28 -22.37
C GLU A 123 -1.36 4.32 -22.20
N LYS A 124 -0.67 3.43 -22.92
CA LYS A 124 0.79 3.48 -23.04
C LYS A 124 1.16 4.74 -23.79
N ASN A 125 2.19 5.44 -23.34
CA ASN A 125 2.70 6.56 -24.10
C ASN A 125 3.23 6.04 -25.45
N THR A 126 2.67 6.54 -26.54
CA THR A 126 3.06 6.19 -27.92
C THR A 126 3.99 7.25 -28.52
N ALA A 127 4.39 8.28 -27.76
CA ALA A 127 5.32 9.29 -28.21
C ALA A 127 6.75 8.71 -28.26
N TYR A 128 7.03 8.00 -29.36
CA TYR A 128 8.34 7.77 -29.96
C TYR A 128 8.17 7.79 -31.48
#